data_AF-D0ILZ6-F1
#
_entry.id   AF-D0ILZ6-F1
#
_cell.length_a   1.000
_cell.length_b   1.000
_cell.length_c   1.000
_cell.angle_alpha   90.00
_cell.angle_beta   90.00
_cell.angle_gamma   90.00
#
_symmetry.space_group_name_H-M   'P 1'
#
loop_
_entity.id
_entity.type
_entity.pdbx_description
1 polymer ?
#
loop_
_entity_poly.entity_id
_entity_poly.type
_entity_poly.pdbx_seq_one_letter_code
_entity_poly.pdbx_strand_id
1 'polypeptide(L)'
;MSDDENCVNNQRLQQCLIDYDWVKVRVGDAQFQWFEDSFAVVMPLSEARSLAQRFAQNAIYFVQDGELYLCSCLNDCELDLGPIRNQQI
;
A
#
# COMPACT_ATOMS: atom_id res chain seq x y z
N MET A 1 12.21 -8.96 7.53
CA MET A 1 12.72 -7.67 7.06
C MET A 1 13.00 -6.84 8.29
N SER A 2 14.14 -6.18 8.39
CA SER A 2 14.32 -5.18 9.46
C SER A 2 13.56 -3.90 9.09
N ASP A 3 13.22 -3.08 10.09
CA ASP A 3 12.56 -1.79 9.87
C ASP A 3 13.33 -0.89 8.89
N ASP A 4 14.66 -1.01 8.87
CA ASP A 4 15.55 -0.27 7.96
C ASP A 4 15.36 -0.66 6.48
N GLU A 5 15.19 -1.95 6.20
CA GLU A 5 14.95 -2.44 4.83
C GLU A 5 13.60 -1.97 4.30
N ASN A 6 12.57 -1.97 5.16
CA ASN A 6 11.25 -1.49 4.77
C ASN A 6 11.27 0.03 4.52
N CYS A 7 11.96 0.79 5.36
CA CYS A 7 12.13 2.23 5.19
C CYS A 7 12.76 2.59 3.83
N VAL A 8 13.84 1.90 3.44
CA VAL A 8 14.51 2.14 2.14
C VAL A 8 13.63 1.75 0.96
N ASN A 9 12.90 0.64 1.05
CA ASN A 9 12.01 0.22 -0.03
C ASN A 9 10.82 1.18 -0.18
N ASN A 10 10.24 1.64 0.93
CA ASN A 10 9.16 2.62 0.91
C ASN A 10 9.58 3.96 0.32
N GLN A 11 10.80 4.44 0.60
CA GLN A 11 11.33 5.66 -0.03
C GLN A 11 11.47 5.51 -1.55
N ARG A 12 11.95 4.36 -2.03
CA ARG A 12 12.08 4.09 -3.47
C ARG A 12 10.73 3.90 -4.15
N LEU A 13 9.79 3.27 -3.46
CA LEU A 13 8.42 3.11 -3.93
C LEU A 13 7.75 4.48 -4.08
N GLN A 14 7.88 5.37 -3.09
CA GLN A 14 7.32 6.72 -3.14
C GLN A 14 7.79 7.50 -4.38
N GLN A 15 9.04 7.34 -4.80
CA GLN A 15 9.56 7.99 -6.01
C GLN A 15 8.88 7.51 -7.31
N CYS A 16 8.32 6.29 -7.30
CA CYS A 16 7.57 5.74 -8.43
C CYS A 16 6.09 6.17 -8.44
N LEU A 17 5.62 6.85 -7.39
CA LEU A 17 4.23 7.32 -7.28
C LEU A 17 4.03 8.76 -7.78
N ILE A 18 5.03 9.36 -8.44
CA ILE A 18 5.02 10.79 -8.80
C ILE A 18 3.84 11.19 -9.71
N ASP A 19 3.35 10.26 -10.51
CA ASP A 19 2.25 10.47 -11.46
C ASP A 19 0.88 10.00 -10.92
N TYR A 20 0.81 9.62 -9.64
CA TYR A 20 -0.40 9.10 -9.01
C TYR A 20 -0.75 9.87 -7.74
N ASP A 21 -2.05 9.94 -7.46
CA ASP A 21 -2.51 10.39 -6.15
C ASP A 21 -2.25 9.28 -5.12
N TRP A 22 -1.63 9.64 -4.00
CA TRP A 22 -1.34 8.70 -2.93
C TRP A 22 -1.40 9.36 -1.57
N VAL A 23 -1.65 8.54 -0.55
CA VAL A 23 -1.65 8.95 0.86
C VAL A 23 -0.81 7.98 1.68
N LYS A 24 -0.07 8.51 2.66
CA LYS A 24 0.63 7.69 3.65
C LYS A 24 -0.39 7.04 4.58
N VAL A 25 -0.28 5.74 4.76
CA VAL A 25 -1.10 4.97 5.69
C VAL A 25 -0.21 4.29 6.72
N ARG A 26 -0.74 4.07 7.92
CA ARG A 26 -0.11 3.23 8.93
C ARG A 26 -0.87 1.93 8.99
N VAL A 27 -0.14 0.85 8.77
CA VAL A 27 -0.71 -0.50 8.61
C VAL A 27 -0.11 -1.40 9.67
N GLY A 28 -0.88 -2.37 10.14
CA GLY A 28 -0.47 -3.18 11.27
C GLY A 28 -1.37 -4.38 11.49
N ASP A 29 -1.01 -5.20 12.48
CA ASP A 29 -1.89 -6.28 12.93
C ASP A 29 -3.11 -5.71 13.69
N ALA A 30 -4.14 -6.54 13.87
CA ALA A 30 -5.38 -6.11 14.52
C ALA A 30 -5.18 -5.62 15.96
N GLN A 31 -4.09 -6.06 16.61
CA GLN A 31 -3.72 -5.69 17.96
C GLN A 31 -2.70 -4.53 18.01
N PHE A 32 -2.26 -4.01 16.85
CA PHE A 32 -1.21 -3.01 16.70
C PHE A 32 0.07 -3.32 17.51
N GLN A 33 0.38 -4.61 17.73
CA GLN A 33 1.66 -5.05 18.28
C GLN A 33 2.79 -4.88 17.27
N TRP A 34 2.42 -4.85 15.99
CA TRP A 34 3.30 -4.47 14.89
C TRP A 34 2.57 -3.47 13.99
N PHE A 35 3.28 -2.41 13.61
CA PHE A 35 2.81 -1.46 12.63
C PHE A 35 3.98 -0.88 11.84
N GLU A 36 3.69 -0.47 10.61
CA GLU A 36 4.65 0.18 9.73
C GLU A 36 3.97 1.26 8.89
N ASP A 37 4.77 2.18 8.37
CA ASP A 37 4.29 3.15 7.40
C ASP A 37 4.23 2.49 6.02
N SER A 38 3.20 2.84 5.24
CA SER A 38 2.97 2.35 3.87
C SER A 38 2.22 3.41 3.05
N PHE A 39 1.75 3.06 1.86
CA PHE A 39 1.06 3.96 0.94
C PHE A 39 -0.22 3.33 0.41
N ALA A 40 -1.30 4.13 0.34
CA ALA A 40 -2.47 3.83 -0.47
C ALA A 40 -2.45 4.70 -1.72
N VAL A 41 -2.60 4.09 -2.89
CA VAL A 41 -2.39 4.75 -4.20
C VAL A 41 -3.62 4.60 -5.08
N VAL A 42 -4.04 5.68 -5.74
CA VAL A 42 -5.08 5.66 -6.77
C VAL A 42 -4.43 5.24 -8.09
N MET A 43 -4.49 3.94 -8.42
CA MET A 43 -3.88 3.41 -9.64
C MET A 43 -4.52 2.11 -10.13
N PRO A 44 -4.33 1.73 -11.40
CA PRO A 44 -4.77 0.43 -11.91
C PRO A 44 -4.15 -0.73 -11.13
N LEU A 45 -4.95 -1.76 -10.80
CA LEU A 45 -4.49 -2.93 -10.04
C LEU A 45 -3.28 -3.64 -10.66
N SER A 46 -3.19 -3.69 -11.99
CA SER A 46 -2.04 -4.29 -12.71
C SER A 46 -0.73 -3.56 -12.45
N GLU A 47 -0.77 -2.24 -12.33
CA GLU A 47 0.41 -1.41 -12.03
C GLU A 47 0.77 -1.50 -10.55
N ALA A 48 -0.23 -1.47 -9.67
CA ALA A 48 -0.08 -1.70 -8.24
C ALA A 48 0.64 -3.04 -7.96
N ARG A 49 0.22 -4.11 -8.62
CA ARG A 49 0.86 -5.44 -8.53
C ARG A 49 2.31 -5.42 -9.03
N SER A 50 2.55 -4.74 -10.14
CA SER A 50 3.90 -4.63 -10.72
C SER A 50 4.86 -3.87 -9.79
N LEU A 51 4.40 -2.79 -9.16
CA LEU A 51 5.19 -2.04 -8.18
C LEU A 51 5.48 -2.85 -6.92
N ALA A 52 4.48 -3.56 -6.38
CA ALA A 52 4.68 -4.39 -5.20
C ALA A 52 5.70 -5.50 -5.42
N GLN A 53 5.62 -6.20 -6.55
CA GLN A 53 6.61 -7.22 -6.91
C GLN A 53 8.01 -6.61 -7.04
N ARG A 54 8.12 -5.43 -7.67
CA ARG A 54 9.40 -4.72 -7.84
C ARG A 54 10.07 -4.36 -6.51
N PHE A 55 9.28 -4.02 -5.49
CA PHE A 55 9.76 -3.61 -4.17
C PHE A 55 9.62 -4.68 -3.08
N ALA A 56 9.30 -5.92 -3.47
CA ALA A 56 9.07 -7.04 -2.58
C ALA A 56 8.06 -6.73 -1.44
N GLN A 57 7.02 -5.97 -1.76
CA GLN A 57 5.92 -5.69 -0.84
C GLN A 57 5.10 -6.96 -0.62
N ASN A 58 4.72 -7.21 0.63
CA ASN A 58 3.86 -8.35 0.98
C ASN A 58 2.40 -8.08 0.64
N ALA A 59 2.00 -6.82 0.59
CA ALA A 59 0.65 -6.39 0.24
C ALA A 59 0.62 -4.98 -0.36
N ILE A 60 -0.49 -4.64 -1.02
CA ILE A 60 -0.74 -3.34 -1.66
C ILE A 60 -2.02 -2.76 -1.09
N TYR A 61 -2.00 -1.47 -0.78
CA TYR A 61 -3.20 -0.68 -0.56
C TYR A 61 -3.47 0.14 -1.81
N PHE A 62 -4.61 -0.06 -2.45
CA PHE A 62 -4.98 0.70 -3.64
C PHE A 62 -6.40 1.24 -3.49
N VAL A 63 -6.64 2.39 -4.12
CA VAL A 63 -7.93 3.07 -4.09
C VAL A 63 -8.55 2.97 -5.47
N GLN A 64 -9.78 2.47 -5.53
CA GLN A 64 -10.56 2.40 -6.75
C GLN A 64 -11.99 2.85 -6.45
N ASP A 65 -12.50 3.80 -7.25
CA ASP A 65 -13.85 4.35 -7.10
C ASP A 65 -14.17 4.89 -5.69
N GLY A 66 -13.15 5.36 -4.96
CA GLY A 66 -13.26 5.87 -3.59
C GLY A 66 -13.25 4.80 -2.51
N GLU A 67 -13.11 3.53 -2.87
CA GLU A 67 -12.99 2.40 -1.95
C GLU A 67 -11.51 1.99 -1.80
N LEU A 68 -11.13 1.63 -0.57
CA LEU A 68 -9.78 1.17 -0.24
C LEU A 68 -9.74 -0.35 -0.22
N TYR A 69 -8.79 -0.92 -0.96
CA TYR A 69 -8.58 -2.35 -1.04
C TYR A 69 -7.19 -2.73 -0.57
N LEU A 70 -7.09 -3.88 0.08
CA LEU A 70 -5.85 -4.55 0.43
C LEU A 70 -5.68 -5.78 -0.46
N CYS A 71 -4.67 -5.77 -1.33
CA CYS A 71 -4.29 -6.94 -2.12
C CYS A 71 -3.05 -7.58 -1.51
N SER A 72 -3.14 -8.84 -1.11
CA SER A 72 -1.99 -9.64 -0.70
C SER A 72 -1.20 -10.09 -1.94
N CYS A 73 0.11 -9.87 -1.94
CA CYS A 73 0.99 -10.30 -3.02
C CYS A 73 1.43 -11.77 -2.90
N LEU A 74 1.11 -12.42 -1.78
CA LEU A 74 1.52 -13.81 -1.48
C LEU A 74 0.50 -14.85 -1.94
N ASN A 75 -0.78 -14.49 -2.02
CA ASN A 75 -1.87 -15.43 -2.28
C ASN A 75 -2.98 -14.86 -3.17
N ASP A 76 -2.74 -13.74 -3.85
CA ASP A 76 -3.70 -13.05 -4.74
C ASP A 76 -5.06 -12.75 -4.07
N CYS A 77 -5.12 -12.73 -2.74
CA CYS A 77 -6.33 -12.38 -2.01
C CYS A 77 -6.50 -10.86 -1.97
N GLU A 78 -7.73 -10.42 -2.20
CA GLU A 78 -8.14 -9.02 -2.09
C GLU A 78 -9.16 -8.88 -0.95
N LEU A 79 -8.98 -7.85 -0.15
CA LEU A 79 -9.88 -7.50 0.94
C LEU A 79 -10.34 -6.06 0.76
N ASP A 80 -11.65 -5.87 0.67
CA ASP A 80 -12.30 -4.57 0.73
C ASP A 80 -12.26 -4.03 2.17
N LEU A 81 -11.61 -2.88 2.35
CA LEU A 81 -11.50 -2.17 3.63
C LEU A 81 -12.56 -1.06 3.77
N GLY A 82 -13.38 -0.86 2.75
CA GLY A 82 -14.43 0.14 2.67
C GLY A 82 -13.93 1.51 2.22
N PRO A 83 -14.77 2.55 2.35
CA PRO A 83 -14.53 3.82 1.71
C PRO A 83 -13.32 4.53 2.33
N ILE A 84 -12.47 5.11 1.48
CA ILE A 84 -11.38 5.95 1.97
C ILE A 84 -11.96 7.24 2.55
N ARG A 85 -12.06 7.30 3.87
CA ARG A 85 -12.62 8.45 4.57
C ARG A 85 -11.56 9.52 4.73
N ASN A 86 -11.59 10.52 3.85
CA ASN A 86 -10.91 11.83 3.90
C ASN A 86 -9.94 12.01 5.09
N GLN A 87 -8.79 11.34 5.01
CA GLN A 87 -7.54 11.97 5.43
C GLN A 87 -7.01 12.59 4.14
N GLN A 88 -7.09 13.92 4.06
CA GLN A 88 -6.78 14.75 2.88
C GLN A 88 -5.79 14.08 1.93
N ILE A 89 -6.31 13.67 0.76
CA ILE A 89 -5.50 13.44 -0.44
C ILE A 89 -5.35 14.79 -1.12
#